data_AF-A0A0A6PAL9-F1
#
_entry.id   AF-A0A0A6PAL9-F1
#
_cell.length_a   1.000
_cell.length_b   1.000
_cell.length_c   1.000
_cell.angle_alpha   90.00
_cell.angle_beta   90.00
_cell.angle_gamma   90.00
#
_symmetry.space_group_name_H-M   'P 1'
#
loop_
_entity.id
_entity.type
_entity.pdbx_description
1 polymer ?
#
loop_
_entity_poly.entity_id
_entity_poly.type
_entity_poly.pdbx_seq_one_letter_code
_entity_poly.pdbx_strand_id
1 'polypeptide(L)'
;MKTVTREVFFRDLNNQLHQELAKHQIKLKQTITNQVELVEFFEESLHKTQSIVLVIDEFEGIPDAVLSDMMHAFRKMYHRKKYHARNELILVGVSTISVLVMSSASPFNVAEELKISYFTPAEVNQLIEQYVVESGQRFEDRVIKAIYENTKGQPGLVCGLIVQMLEQIATSRTVTMDDFLLTLNYFLKSKYDKNILNIVQKAEEKKAFMCRLLFGEQPIDFNIYAKDIAYLHANGVIENIDDRVGILVPLLGITP
;
A
#
# COMPACT_ATOMS: atom_id res chain seq x y z
N MET A 1 12.68 12.37 2.55
CA MET A 1 13.49 11.25 2.02
C MET A 1 14.01 11.48 0.60
N LYS A 2 13.35 12.26 -0.26
CA LYS A 2 13.80 12.50 -1.65
C LYS A 2 15.13 13.26 -1.84
N THR A 3 15.75 13.77 -0.77
CA THR A 3 16.96 14.62 -0.79
C THR A 3 18.24 13.91 -0.36
N VAL A 4 18.19 12.59 -0.12
CA VAL A 4 19.38 11.82 0.24
C VAL A 4 20.34 11.74 -0.95
N THR A 5 21.63 11.95 -0.69
CA THR A 5 22.65 11.88 -1.74
C THR A 5 22.88 10.43 -2.18
N ARG A 6 23.37 10.25 -3.42
CA ARG A 6 23.68 8.93 -3.98
C ARG A 6 24.60 8.10 -3.06
N GLU A 7 25.65 8.73 -2.53
CA GLU A 7 26.61 8.05 -1.64
C GLU A 7 25.96 7.56 -0.35
N VAL A 8 25.12 8.39 0.28
CA VAL A 8 24.44 8.02 1.53
C VAL A 8 23.46 6.89 1.28
N PHE A 9 22.72 6.93 0.17
CA PHE A 9 21.79 5.87 -0.22
C PHE A 9 22.51 4.53 -0.43
N PHE A 10 23.56 4.47 -1.26
CA PHE A 10 24.24 3.21 -1.52
C PHE A 10 24.96 2.65 -0.30
N ARG A 11 25.52 3.52 0.55
CA ARG A 11 26.10 3.10 1.84
C ARG A 11 25.04 2.45 2.74
N ASP A 12 23.85 3.04 2.82
CA ASP A 12 22.75 2.49 3.61
C ASP A 12 22.25 1.16 3.03
N LEU A 13 21.97 1.13 1.72
CA LEU A 13 21.58 -0.09 0.99
C LEU A 13 22.59 -1.23 1.20
N ASN A 14 23.89 -0.92 1.08
CA ASN A 14 24.97 -1.87 1.33
C ASN A 14 24.89 -2.45 2.74
N ASN A 15 24.75 -1.60 3.75
CA ASN A 15 24.69 -2.04 5.14
C ASN A 15 23.47 -2.93 5.41
N GLN A 16 22.30 -2.55 4.89
CA GLN A 16 21.08 -3.33 5.02
C GLN A 16 21.21 -4.70 4.35
N LEU A 17 21.71 -4.76 3.11
CA LEU A 17 21.92 -6.02 2.39
C LEU A 17 22.93 -6.93 3.10
N HIS A 18 24.03 -6.38 3.62
CA HIS A 18 25.01 -7.15 4.41
C HIS A 18 24.39 -7.72 5.69
N GLN A 19 23.58 -6.94 6.39
CA GLN A 19 22.93 -7.38 7.63
C GLN A 19 21.91 -8.48 7.36
N GLU A 20 21.01 -8.30 6.38
CA GLU A 20 19.96 -9.28 6.08
C GLU A 20 20.54 -10.58 5.52
N LEU A 21 21.50 -10.50 4.60
CA LEU A 21 22.12 -11.70 4.03
C LEU A 21 22.99 -12.46 5.03
N ALA A 22 23.62 -11.76 5.98
CA ALA A 22 24.33 -12.41 7.08
C ALA A 22 23.41 -13.30 7.94
N LYS A 23 22.14 -12.91 8.15
CA LYS A 23 21.14 -13.75 8.87
C LYS A 23 20.90 -15.08 8.15
N HIS A 24 21.04 -15.10 6.82
CA HIS A 24 20.92 -16.27 5.97
C HIS A 24 22.26 -16.95 5.66
N GLN A 25 23.32 -16.59 6.38
CA GLN A 25 24.68 -17.14 6.21
C GLN A 25 25.29 -16.86 4.82
N ILE A 26 24.76 -15.87 4.11
CA ILE A 26 25.28 -15.40 2.83
C ILE A 26 26.27 -14.27 3.13
N LYS A 27 27.57 -14.57 3.01
CA LYS A 27 28.63 -13.57 3.22
C LYS A 27 28.91 -12.80 1.95
N LEU A 28 28.77 -11.48 2.05
CA LEU A 28 29.14 -10.55 1.00
C LEU A 28 30.61 -10.18 1.12
N LYS A 29 31.32 -10.25 0.00
CA LYS A 29 32.74 -9.88 -0.10
C LYS A 29 32.93 -8.48 -0.68
N GLN A 30 31.93 -7.97 -1.38
CA GLN A 30 32.01 -6.72 -2.12
C GLN A 30 31.11 -5.66 -1.48
N THR A 31 31.64 -4.44 -1.41
CA THR A 31 30.90 -3.26 -1.01
C THR A 31 30.13 -2.73 -2.22
N ILE A 32 28.85 -2.46 -2.05
CA ILE A 32 27.99 -1.86 -3.07
C ILE A 32 27.98 -0.34 -2.87
N THR A 33 28.61 0.39 -3.78
CA THR A 33 28.72 1.85 -3.76
C THR A 33 27.95 2.51 -4.92
N ASN A 34 27.55 1.71 -5.91
CA ASN A 34 26.81 2.18 -7.08
C ASN A 34 25.94 1.06 -7.68
N GLN A 35 25.15 1.42 -8.69
CA GLN A 35 24.19 0.54 -9.35
C GLN A 35 24.86 -0.57 -10.19
N VAL A 36 26.11 -0.38 -10.63
CA VAL A 36 26.83 -1.41 -11.40
C VAL A 36 27.25 -2.54 -10.47
N GLU A 37 27.85 -2.18 -9.33
CA GLU A 37 28.24 -3.11 -8.26
C GLU A 37 27.03 -3.83 -7.67
N LEU A 38 25.86 -3.18 -7.61
CA LEU A 38 24.62 -3.85 -7.21
C LEU A 38 24.25 -4.98 -8.18
N VAL A 39 24.36 -4.74 -9.49
CA VAL A 39 24.08 -5.78 -10.50
C VAL A 39 25.11 -6.91 -10.42
N GLU A 40 26.39 -6.57 -10.34
CA GLU A 40 27.49 -7.54 -10.19
C GLU A 40 27.29 -8.39 -8.94
N PHE A 41 26.83 -7.78 -7.85
CA PHE A 41 26.47 -8.48 -6.63
C PHE A 41 25.40 -9.55 -6.83
N PHE A 42 24.32 -9.22 -7.54
CA PHE A 42 23.25 -10.18 -7.82
C PHE A 42 23.68 -11.23 -8.85
N GLU A 43 24.73 -10.99 -9.62
CA GLU A 43 25.31 -11.95 -10.54
C GLU A 43 26.25 -12.91 -9.81
N GLU A 44 27.21 -12.38 -9.06
CA GLU A 44 28.28 -13.12 -8.39
C GLU A 44 27.82 -13.93 -7.18
N SER A 45 27.00 -13.32 -6.31
CA SER A 45 26.60 -13.92 -5.03
C SER A 45 25.64 -15.11 -5.22
N LEU A 46 25.01 -15.20 -6.38
CA LEU A 46 23.90 -16.11 -6.70
C LEU A 46 24.28 -17.27 -7.61
N HIS A 47 25.55 -17.38 -8.01
CA HIS A 47 26.07 -18.54 -8.75
C HIS A 47 26.02 -19.86 -7.96
N LYS A 48 25.70 -19.83 -6.65
CA LYS A 48 25.58 -21.01 -5.80
C LYS A 48 24.15 -21.22 -5.30
N THR A 49 23.35 -21.90 -6.11
CA THR A 49 22.15 -22.71 -5.72
C THR A 49 20.97 -22.02 -5.00
N GLN A 50 21.05 -20.76 -4.60
CA GLN A 50 19.99 -20.09 -3.85
C GLN A 50 19.22 -19.13 -4.76
N SER A 51 17.90 -19.14 -4.67
CA SER A 51 17.04 -18.14 -5.31
C SER A 51 16.80 -17.02 -4.30
N ILE A 52 17.00 -15.76 -4.70
CA ILE A 52 16.73 -14.60 -3.84
C ILE A 52 15.46 -13.90 -4.34
N VAL A 53 14.56 -13.63 -3.41
CA VAL A 53 13.43 -12.73 -3.62
C VAL A 53 13.76 -11.43 -2.90
N LEU A 54 13.96 -10.35 -3.65
CA LEU A 54 14.13 -9.01 -3.11
C LEU A 54 12.77 -8.32 -3.08
N VAL A 55 12.31 -7.96 -1.89
CA VAL A 55 11.09 -7.16 -1.69
C VAL A 55 11.50 -5.76 -1.26
N ILE A 56 11.06 -4.76 -1.99
CA ILE A 56 11.26 -3.34 -1.65
C ILE A 56 9.90 -2.74 -1.38
N ASP A 57 9.62 -2.48 -0.10
CA ASP A 57 8.43 -1.74 0.31
C ASP A 57 8.66 -0.23 0.19
N GLU A 58 7.58 0.53 0.05
CA GLU A 58 7.57 1.98 -0.17
C GLU A 58 8.61 2.43 -1.20
N PHE A 59 8.63 1.81 -2.38
CA PHE A 59 9.66 2.09 -3.39
C PHE A 59 9.65 3.56 -3.89
N GLU A 60 8.57 4.31 -3.67
CA GLU A 60 8.48 5.77 -3.82
C GLU A 60 9.51 6.54 -2.97
N GLY A 61 9.97 5.93 -1.89
CA GLY A 61 10.98 6.45 -0.98
C GLY A 61 12.38 6.50 -1.58
N ILE A 62 12.62 5.80 -2.70
CA ILE A 62 13.90 5.85 -3.41
C ILE A 62 14.18 7.29 -3.85
N PRO A 63 15.32 7.90 -3.49
CA PRO A 63 15.63 9.28 -3.84
C PRO A 63 15.68 9.50 -5.36
N ASP A 64 15.16 10.64 -5.81
CA ASP A 64 15.10 10.98 -7.24
C ASP A 64 16.50 10.94 -7.89
N ALA A 65 17.55 11.25 -7.12
CA ALA A 65 18.95 11.23 -7.55
C ALA A 65 19.50 9.82 -7.93
N VAL A 66 18.85 8.75 -7.48
CA VAL A 66 19.27 7.36 -7.74
C VAL A 66 18.17 6.51 -8.37
N LEU A 67 16.92 6.99 -8.39
CA LEU A 67 15.78 6.25 -8.91
C LEU A 67 16.03 5.71 -10.33
N SER A 68 16.44 6.57 -11.27
CA SER A 68 16.69 6.13 -12.65
C SER A 68 17.80 5.07 -12.72
N ASP A 69 18.88 5.24 -11.97
CA ASP A 69 20.01 4.31 -11.94
C ASP A 69 19.61 2.94 -11.39
N MET A 70 18.82 2.93 -10.31
CA MET A 70 18.27 1.73 -9.69
C MET A 70 17.35 0.98 -10.66
N MET A 71 16.45 1.71 -11.35
CA MET A 71 15.53 1.09 -12.31
C MET A 71 16.28 0.49 -13.51
N HIS A 72 17.36 1.12 -13.97
CA HIS A 72 18.23 0.54 -14.99
C HIS A 72 18.96 -0.72 -14.50
N ALA A 73 19.45 -0.73 -13.27
CA ALA A 73 20.07 -1.92 -12.67
C ALA A 73 19.10 -3.10 -12.57
N PHE A 74 17.89 -2.87 -12.05
CA PHE A 74 16.86 -3.90 -11.96
C PHE A 74 16.45 -4.44 -13.33
N ARG A 75 16.31 -3.57 -14.33
CA ARG A 75 16.05 -3.98 -15.72
C ARG A 75 17.18 -4.86 -16.26
N LYS A 76 18.44 -4.50 -16.01
CA LYS A 76 19.61 -5.28 -16.45
C LYS A 76 19.61 -6.67 -15.81
N MET A 77 19.32 -6.75 -14.51
CA MET A 77 19.18 -8.02 -13.78
C MET A 77 18.07 -8.90 -14.37
N TYR A 78 16.91 -8.32 -14.69
CA TYR A 78 15.79 -9.04 -15.29
C TYR A 78 16.14 -9.69 -16.63
N HIS A 79 16.81 -8.96 -17.54
CA HIS A 79 17.14 -9.49 -18.86
C HIS A 79 18.22 -10.58 -18.85
N ARG A 80 19.03 -10.64 -17.78
CA ARG A 80 20.12 -11.63 -17.63
C ARG A 80 19.66 -12.99 -17.07
N LYS A 81 18.34 -13.21 -16.93
CA LYS A 81 17.66 -14.46 -16.50
C LYS A 81 18.14 -15.76 -17.19
N LYS A 82 18.83 -15.71 -18.33
CA LYS A 82 19.30 -16.90 -19.05
C LYS A 82 20.54 -17.58 -18.44
N TYR A 83 21.28 -16.93 -17.54
CA TYR A 83 22.61 -17.43 -17.12
C TYR A 83 22.83 -17.54 -15.59
N HIS A 84 21.84 -17.21 -14.74
CA HIS A 84 21.98 -17.17 -13.28
C HIS A 84 20.78 -17.77 -12.53
N ALA A 85 20.92 -17.98 -11.22
CA ALA A 85 19.83 -18.41 -10.33
C ALA A 85 18.59 -17.50 -10.44
N ARG A 86 17.40 -18.04 -10.14
CA ARG A 86 16.14 -17.30 -10.21
C ARG A 86 16.14 -16.19 -9.16
N ASN A 87 16.28 -14.95 -9.61
CA ASN A 87 16.09 -13.76 -8.79
C ASN A 87 14.72 -13.16 -9.10
N GLU A 88 13.95 -12.90 -8.07
CA GLU A 88 12.66 -12.21 -8.17
C GLU A 88 12.76 -10.86 -7.46
N LEU A 89 12.17 -9.84 -8.06
CA LEU A 89 12.09 -8.49 -7.51
C LEU A 89 10.62 -8.14 -7.37
N ILE A 90 10.22 -7.82 -6.15
CA ILE A 90 8.87 -7.34 -5.83
C ILE A 90 9.03 -5.91 -5.34
N LEU A 91 8.41 -4.97 -6.06
CA LEU A 91 8.32 -3.58 -5.65
C LEU A 91 6.90 -3.35 -5.12
N VAL A 92 6.80 -2.92 -3.86
CA VAL A 92 5.54 -2.65 -3.18
C VAL A 92 5.46 -1.14 -2.93
N GLY A 93 4.32 -0.56 -3.25
CA GLY A 93 4.06 0.87 -3.09
C GLY A 93 2.62 1.23 -3.44
N VAL A 94 2.32 2.52 -3.35
CA VAL A 94 1.01 3.12 -3.65
C VAL A 94 0.91 3.62 -5.08
N SER A 95 2.05 3.81 -5.75
CA SER A 95 2.17 4.31 -7.12
C SER A 95 2.68 3.23 -8.06
N THR A 96 2.40 3.37 -9.35
CA THR A 96 3.01 2.50 -10.36
C THR A 96 4.40 3.00 -10.73
N ILE A 97 5.27 2.07 -11.13
CA ILE A 97 6.62 2.40 -11.61
C ILE A 97 6.58 3.41 -12.76
N SER A 98 5.58 3.28 -13.64
CA SER A 98 5.40 4.17 -14.80
C SER A 98 5.11 5.61 -14.40
N VAL A 99 4.45 5.85 -13.26
CA VAL A 99 4.19 7.20 -12.74
C VAL A 99 5.49 7.81 -12.18
N LEU A 100 6.33 7.01 -11.54
CA LEU A 100 7.58 7.49 -10.93
C LEU A 100 8.70 7.72 -11.95
N VAL A 101 8.73 6.94 -13.03
CA VAL A 101 9.75 7.06 -14.08
C VAL A 101 9.11 7.61 -15.35
N MET A 102 8.95 8.94 -15.41
CA MET A 102 8.48 9.69 -16.60
C MET A 102 9.47 9.69 -17.79
N SER A 103 10.31 8.66 -17.95
CA SER A 103 11.23 8.58 -19.09
C SER A 103 10.57 7.93 -20.31
N SER A 104 10.92 8.42 -21.50
CA SER A 104 10.32 8.09 -22.81
C SER A 104 10.49 6.63 -23.26
N ALA A 105 11.10 5.78 -22.44
CA ALA A 105 11.17 4.35 -22.64
C ALA A 105 10.89 3.67 -21.31
N SER A 106 9.68 3.11 -21.13
CA SER A 106 9.33 2.35 -19.93
C SER A 106 10.46 1.37 -19.61
N PRO A 107 11.13 1.49 -18.45
CA PRO A 107 12.18 0.55 -18.08
C PRO A 107 11.62 -0.86 -17.86
N PHE A 108 10.30 -0.98 -17.73
CA PHE A 108 9.59 -2.23 -17.50
C PHE A 108 8.42 -2.37 -18.49
N ASN A 109 8.72 -2.84 -19.69
CA ASN A 109 7.72 -3.53 -20.50
C ASN A 109 7.65 -5.03 -20.13
N VAL A 110 8.09 -5.38 -18.91
CA VAL A 110 8.31 -6.75 -18.43
C VAL A 110 7.96 -6.95 -16.93
N ALA A 111 7.28 -5.98 -16.32
CA ALA A 111 6.72 -6.12 -14.98
C ALA A 111 5.25 -6.56 -15.07
N GLU A 112 4.88 -7.55 -14.29
CA GLU A 112 3.49 -7.88 -14.02
C GLU A 112 3.04 -7.02 -12.84
N GLU A 113 2.13 -6.09 -13.10
CA GLU A 113 1.57 -5.24 -12.06
C GLU A 113 0.44 -6.00 -11.35
N LEU A 114 0.63 -6.31 -10.08
CA LEU A 114 -0.40 -6.90 -9.24
C LEU A 114 -1.04 -5.81 -8.38
N LYS A 115 -2.24 -5.38 -8.76
CA LYS A 115 -3.05 -4.49 -7.91
C LYS A 115 -3.69 -5.32 -6.80
N ILE A 116 -3.40 -4.98 -5.55
CA ILE A 116 -4.09 -5.56 -4.39
C ILE A 116 -5.42 -4.84 -4.23
N SER A 117 -6.53 -5.54 -4.49
CA SER A 117 -7.89 -5.00 -4.33
C SER A 117 -8.33 -4.96 -2.88
N TYR A 118 -9.37 -4.17 -2.61
CA TYR A 118 -10.08 -4.20 -1.33
C TYR A 118 -10.79 -5.55 -1.16
N PHE A 119 -11.03 -5.93 0.09
CA PHE A 119 -11.75 -7.15 0.39
C PHE A 119 -13.17 -7.10 -0.19
N THR A 120 -13.61 -8.22 -0.73
CA THR A 120 -15.01 -8.49 -1.01
C THR A 120 -15.80 -8.74 0.29
N PRO A 121 -17.14 -8.71 0.27
CA PRO A 121 -17.93 -9.09 1.44
C PRO A 121 -17.58 -10.49 1.94
N ALA A 122 -17.32 -11.43 1.02
CA ALA A 122 -16.95 -12.81 1.35
C ALA A 122 -15.59 -12.87 2.06
N GLU A 123 -14.58 -12.13 1.57
CA GLU A 123 -13.26 -12.07 2.21
C GLU A 123 -13.30 -11.40 3.58
N VAL A 124 -14.15 -10.38 3.79
CA VAL A 124 -14.34 -9.79 5.13
C VAL A 124 -14.97 -10.80 6.09
N ASN A 125 -15.97 -11.57 5.65
CA ASN A 125 -16.53 -12.65 6.47
C ASN A 125 -15.47 -13.70 6.81
N GLN A 126 -14.71 -14.16 5.81
CA GLN A 126 -13.65 -15.15 6.02
C GLN A 126 -12.56 -14.64 6.98
N LEU A 127 -12.17 -13.36 6.87
CA LEU A 127 -11.21 -12.75 7.78
C LEU A 127 -11.73 -12.75 9.22
N ILE A 128 -13.00 -12.36 9.43
CA ILE A 128 -13.60 -12.35 10.77
C ILE A 128 -13.73 -13.78 11.32
N GLU A 129 -14.09 -14.76 10.49
CA GLU A 129 -14.14 -16.17 10.88
C GLU A 129 -12.78 -16.67 11.40
N GLN A 130 -11.68 -16.30 10.74
CA GLN A 130 -10.33 -16.62 11.23
C GLN A 130 -10.09 -16.05 12.63
N TYR A 131 -10.44 -14.77 12.87
CA TYR A 131 -10.37 -14.17 14.20
C TYR A 131 -11.25 -14.86 15.23
N VAL A 132 -12.48 -15.26 14.87
CA VAL A 132 -13.39 -15.98 15.78
C VAL A 132 -12.81 -17.34 16.16
N VAL A 133 -12.19 -18.05 15.21
CA VAL A 133 -11.54 -19.35 15.47
C VAL A 133 -10.34 -19.19 16.40
N GLU A 134 -9.51 -18.16 16.21
CA GLU A 134 -8.30 -17.94 17.01
C GLU A 134 -8.61 -17.41 18.42
N SER A 135 -9.55 -16.47 18.54
CA SER A 135 -9.85 -15.77 19.80
C SER A 135 -11.02 -16.37 20.59
N GLY A 136 -11.91 -17.11 19.93
CA GLY A 136 -13.19 -17.55 20.48
C GLY A 136 -14.25 -16.44 20.60
N GLN A 137 -13.91 -15.18 20.28
CA GLN A 137 -14.83 -14.05 20.33
C GLN A 137 -15.70 -14.00 19.07
N ARG A 138 -17.02 -14.07 19.25
CA ARG A 138 -18.00 -14.08 18.15
C ARG A 138 -18.46 -12.67 17.79
N PHE A 139 -18.98 -12.52 16.58
CA PHE A 139 -19.65 -11.32 16.11
C PHE A 139 -21.11 -11.63 15.80
N GLU A 140 -22.00 -10.66 16.00
CA GLU A 140 -23.34 -10.71 15.38
C GLU A 140 -23.22 -10.53 13.86
N ASP A 141 -23.99 -11.28 13.06
CA ASP A 141 -23.95 -11.20 11.58
C ASP A 141 -24.17 -9.78 11.05
N ARG A 142 -25.05 -9.00 11.71
CA ARG A 142 -25.31 -7.60 11.35
C ARG A 142 -24.09 -6.69 11.53
N VAL A 143 -23.19 -7.01 12.47
CA VAL A 143 -21.93 -6.27 12.67
C VAL A 143 -21.00 -6.50 11.51
N ILE A 144 -20.86 -7.76 11.04
CA ILE A 144 -19.99 -8.09 9.91
C ILE A 144 -20.45 -7.34 8.65
N LYS A 145 -21.76 -7.33 8.41
CA LYS A 145 -22.36 -6.55 7.33
C LYS A 145 -22.07 -5.05 7.48
N ALA A 146 -22.24 -4.50 8.68
CA ALA A 146 -21.98 -3.08 8.95
C ALA A 146 -20.50 -2.69 8.76
N ILE A 147 -19.56 -3.56 9.14
CA ILE A 147 -18.12 -3.37 8.87
C ILE A 147 -17.90 -3.24 7.37
N TYR A 148 -18.41 -4.17 6.56
CA TYR A 148 -18.23 -4.11 5.12
C TYR A 148 -18.89 -2.86 4.52
N GLU A 149 -20.12 -2.53 4.92
CA GLU A 149 -20.85 -1.39 4.36
C GLU A 149 -20.16 -0.04 4.63
N ASN A 150 -19.52 0.13 5.79
CA ASN A 150 -18.84 1.37 6.19
C ASN A 150 -17.40 1.46 5.67
N THR A 151 -16.74 0.32 5.40
CA THR A 151 -15.34 0.29 4.95
C THR A 151 -15.19 0.02 3.46
N LYS A 152 -16.24 -0.51 2.82
CA LYS A 152 -16.21 -1.14 1.48
C LYS A 152 -15.03 -2.10 1.29
N GLY A 153 -14.65 -2.79 2.37
CA GLY A 153 -13.56 -3.78 2.34
C GLY A 153 -12.15 -3.20 2.39
N GLN A 154 -11.98 -1.90 2.68
CA GLN A 154 -10.65 -1.32 2.81
C GLN A 154 -9.86 -2.03 3.94
N PRO A 155 -8.72 -2.68 3.65
CA PRO A 155 -8.09 -3.60 4.60
C PRO A 155 -7.71 -2.98 5.95
N GLY A 156 -7.14 -1.78 5.94
CA GLY A 156 -6.70 -1.09 7.17
C GLY A 156 -7.86 -0.74 8.11
N LEU A 157 -9.00 -0.33 7.56
CA LEU A 157 -10.21 0.03 8.30
C LEU A 157 -10.95 -1.21 8.76
N VAL A 158 -11.08 -2.24 7.91
CA VAL A 158 -11.67 -3.53 8.31
C VAL A 158 -10.91 -4.10 9.50
N CYS A 159 -9.59 -4.29 9.37
CA CYS A 159 -8.76 -4.81 10.46
C CYS A 159 -8.76 -3.87 11.67
N GLY A 160 -8.67 -2.56 11.46
CA GLY A 160 -8.68 -1.58 12.53
C GLY A 160 -9.96 -1.59 13.37
N LEU A 161 -11.13 -1.68 12.73
CA LEU A 161 -12.42 -1.76 13.42
C LEU A 161 -12.53 -3.08 14.22
N ILE A 162 -12.14 -4.20 13.60
CA ILE A 162 -12.16 -5.52 14.24
C ILE A 162 -11.29 -5.52 15.51
N VAL A 163 -10.02 -5.11 15.38
CA VAL A 163 -9.07 -5.07 16.51
C VAL A 163 -9.59 -4.15 17.62
N GLN A 164 -10.08 -2.95 17.29
CA GLN A 164 -10.61 -2.04 18.29
C GLN A 164 -11.81 -2.64 19.05
N MET A 165 -12.73 -3.30 18.35
CA MET A 165 -13.87 -3.97 18.98
C MET A 165 -13.43 -5.12 19.89
N LEU A 166 -12.50 -5.97 19.41
CA LEU A 166 -12.05 -7.15 20.14
C LEU A 166 -11.19 -6.80 21.35
N GLU A 167 -10.28 -5.83 21.24
CA GLU A 167 -9.29 -5.55 22.27
C GLU A 167 -9.71 -4.47 23.27
N GLN A 168 -10.64 -3.58 22.90
CA GLN A 168 -10.94 -2.39 23.73
C GLN A 168 -12.40 -2.32 24.20
N ILE A 169 -13.35 -2.96 23.50
CA ILE A 169 -14.78 -2.79 23.80
C ILE A 169 -15.44 -4.10 24.26
N ALA A 170 -15.29 -5.17 23.48
CA ALA A 170 -15.96 -6.46 23.70
C ALA A 170 -14.95 -7.57 24.04
N THR A 171 -13.99 -7.26 24.91
CA THR A 171 -12.80 -8.06 25.25
C THR A 171 -13.02 -9.51 25.68
N SER A 172 -14.23 -9.89 26.08
CA SER A 172 -14.54 -11.28 26.46
C SER A 172 -16.00 -11.66 26.22
N ARG A 173 -16.66 -11.00 25.27
CA ARG A 173 -18.06 -11.29 24.92
C ARG A 173 -18.27 -11.19 23.41
N THR A 174 -19.46 -11.59 22.97
CA THR A 174 -19.86 -11.40 21.58
C THR A 174 -19.91 -9.91 21.25
N VAL A 175 -19.36 -9.55 20.09
CA VAL A 175 -19.39 -8.19 19.54
C VAL A 175 -20.79 -7.91 19.00
N THR A 176 -21.37 -6.83 19.48
CA THR A 176 -22.74 -6.39 19.16
C THR A 176 -22.72 -5.14 18.29
N MET A 177 -23.88 -4.78 17.73
CA MET A 177 -24.00 -3.54 16.96
C MET A 177 -23.71 -2.28 17.77
N ASP A 178 -23.98 -2.27 19.08
CA ASP A 178 -23.66 -1.12 19.93
C ASP A 178 -22.13 -0.92 20.03
N ASP A 179 -21.37 -2.02 20.09
CA ASP A 179 -19.90 -1.96 20.09
C ASP A 179 -19.34 -1.44 18.77
N PHE A 180 -19.96 -1.84 17.66
CA PHE A 180 -19.64 -1.32 16.34
C PHE A 180 -19.90 0.18 16.26
N LEU A 181 -21.07 0.66 16.72
CA LEU A 181 -21.40 2.08 16.70
C LEU A 181 -20.46 2.91 17.59
N LEU A 182 -20.11 2.40 18.76
CA LEU A 182 -19.10 3.02 19.64
C LEU A 182 -17.73 3.09 18.95
N THR A 183 -17.30 2.01 18.31
CA THR A 183 -16.04 1.94 17.56
C THR A 183 -16.04 2.90 16.38
N LEU A 184 -17.10 2.91 15.58
CA LEU A 184 -17.25 3.79 14.43
C LEU A 184 -17.19 5.26 14.87
N ASN A 185 -17.91 5.63 15.93
CA ASN A 185 -17.88 6.97 16.49
C ASN A 185 -16.47 7.37 16.98
N TYR A 186 -15.72 6.43 17.58
CA TYR A 186 -14.32 6.65 17.93
C TYR A 186 -13.44 6.91 16.69
N PHE A 187 -13.57 6.11 15.63
CA PHE A 187 -12.83 6.30 14.38
C PHE A 187 -13.15 7.64 13.70
N LEU A 188 -14.40 8.09 13.79
CA LEU A 188 -14.86 9.35 13.19
C LEU A 188 -14.44 10.60 13.96
N LYS A 189 -14.32 10.53 15.30
CA LYS A 189 -14.16 11.72 16.15
C LYS A 189 -12.87 11.80 16.94
N SER A 190 -12.26 10.67 17.27
CA SER A 190 -11.22 10.61 18.31
C SER A 190 -9.98 9.83 17.91
N LYS A 191 -10.06 8.92 16.94
CA LYS A 191 -8.89 8.19 16.46
C LYS A 191 -7.93 9.14 15.75
N TYR A 192 -6.73 9.28 16.31
CA TYR A 192 -5.64 9.98 15.65
C TYR A 192 -4.91 9.01 14.71
N ASP A 193 -5.19 9.11 13.42
CA ASP A 193 -4.57 8.29 12.39
C ASP A 193 -3.93 9.20 11.34
N LYS A 194 -2.60 9.16 11.24
CA LYS A 194 -1.83 10.04 10.32
C LYS A 194 -2.23 9.83 8.86
N ASN A 195 -2.62 8.61 8.48
CA ASN A 195 -3.02 8.31 7.12
C ASN A 195 -4.39 8.94 6.81
N ILE A 196 -5.34 8.82 7.74
CA ILE A 196 -6.64 9.49 7.64
C ILE A 196 -6.46 11.01 7.59
N LEU A 197 -5.62 11.58 8.46
CA LEU A 197 -5.36 13.02 8.48
C LEU A 197 -4.74 13.51 7.17
N ASN A 198 -3.81 12.75 6.58
CA ASN A 198 -3.24 13.09 5.28
C ASN A 198 -4.31 13.10 4.18
N ILE A 199 -5.18 12.09 4.12
CA ILE A 199 -6.30 12.04 3.15
C ILE A 199 -7.24 13.24 3.34
N VAL A 200 -7.59 13.56 4.59
CA VAL A 200 -8.44 14.73 4.92
C VAL A 200 -7.78 16.02 4.45
N GLN A 201 -6.49 16.21 4.72
CA GLN A 201 -5.75 17.38 4.27
C GLN A 201 -5.77 17.50 2.73
N LYS A 202 -5.59 16.39 2.01
CA LYS A 202 -5.65 16.36 0.54
C LYS A 202 -7.04 16.70 0.01
N ALA A 203 -8.09 16.25 0.69
CA ALA A 203 -9.47 16.61 0.39
C ALA A 203 -9.75 18.11 0.67
N GLU A 204 -9.22 18.65 1.77
CA GLU A 204 -9.35 20.07 2.15
C GLU A 204 -8.65 21.00 1.15
N GLU A 205 -7.48 20.61 0.63
CA GLU A 205 -6.81 21.35 -0.44
C GLU A 205 -7.71 21.52 -1.69
N LYS A 206 -8.67 20.61 -1.89
CA LYS A 206 -9.66 20.62 -2.97
C LYS A 206 -11.08 20.82 -2.46
N LYS A 207 -11.26 21.59 -1.38
CA LYS A 207 -12.55 21.79 -0.70
C LYS A 207 -13.71 22.13 -1.64
N ALA A 208 -13.53 23.04 -2.59
CA ALA A 208 -14.60 23.43 -3.52
C ALA A 208 -15.08 22.24 -4.38
N PHE A 209 -14.15 21.42 -4.87
CA PHE A 209 -14.45 20.20 -5.61
C PHE A 209 -15.16 19.18 -4.71
N MET A 210 -14.63 18.95 -3.49
CA MET A 210 -15.23 18.01 -2.53
C MET A 210 -16.63 18.42 -2.10
N CYS A 211 -16.91 19.71 -1.86
CA CYS A 211 -18.24 20.19 -1.55
C CYS A 211 -19.21 19.96 -2.72
N ARG A 212 -18.76 20.17 -3.97
CA ARG A 212 -19.57 19.87 -5.16
C ARG A 212 -19.83 18.36 -5.29
N LEU A 213 -18.84 17.52 -5.00
CA LEU A 213 -18.98 16.07 -5.06
C LEU A 213 -19.94 15.54 -3.99
N LEU A 214 -19.86 16.05 -2.75
CA LEU A 214 -20.64 15.57 -1.61
C LEU A 214 -22.06 16.11 -1.55
N PHE A 215 -22.26 17.36 -1.95
CA PHE A 215 -23.53 18.08 -1.77
C PHE A 215 -24.15 18.57 -3.08
N GLY A 216 -23.49 18.32 -4.21
CA GLY A 216 -24.04 18.66 -5.53
C GLY A 216 -25.12 17.66 -5.94
N GLU A 217 -26.16 18.17 -6.61
CA GLU A 217 -27.25 17.34 -7.11
C GLU A 217 -26.88 16.54 -8.37
N GLN A 218 -25.85 16.99 -9.10
CA GLN A 218 -25.43 16.39 -10.36
C GLN A 218 -24.17 15.55 -10.18
N PRO A 219 -24.16 14.29 -10.65
CA PRO A 219 -22.98 13.44 -10.59
C PRO A 219 -21.85 14.03 -11.44
N ILE A 220 -20.61 13.83 -11.01
CA ILE A 220 -19.41 14.31 -11.72
C ILE A 220 -18.84 13.15 -12.54
N ASP A 221 -18.68 13.34 -13.85
CA ASP A 221 -18.00 12.35 -14.71
C ASP A 221 -16.54 12.18 -14.29
N PHE A 222 -16.07 10.93 -14.23
CA PHE A 222 -14.67 10.65 -13.94
C PHE A 222 -13.81 10.96 -15.16
N ASN A 223 -12.80 11.81 -14.97
CA ASN A 223 -11.81 12.10 -16.01
C ASN A 223 -10.42 12.23 -15.35
N ILE A 224 -9.57 11.23 -15.57
CA ILE A 224 -8.21 11.19 -15.00
C ILE A 224 -7.31 12.34 -15.45
N TYR A 225 -7.67 13.04 -16.54
CA TYR A 225 -6.92 14.20 -17.03
C TYR A 225 -7.40 15.52 -16.41
N ALA A 226 -8.53 15.53 -15.72
CA ALA A 226 -8.99 16.72 -14.99
C ALA A 226 -8.13 16.91 -13.73
N LYS A 227 -7.52 18.09 -13.58
CA LYS A 227 -6.49 18.36 -12.57
C LYS A 227 -6.89 17.97 -11.13
N ASP A 228 -8.11 18.30 -10.71
CA ASP A 228 -8.58 18.00 -9.36
C ASP A 228 -8.90 16.50 -9.18
N ILE A 229 -9.46 15.86 -10.22
CA ILE A 229 -9.73 14.41 -10.21
C ILE A 229 -8.42 13.64 -10.17
N ALA A 230 -7.47 13.96 -11.05
CA ALA A 230 -6.15 13.36 -11.09
C ALA A 230 -5.44 13.44 -9.74
N TYR A 231 -5.49 14.62 -9.10
CA TYR A 231 -4.86 14.84 -7.80
C TYR A 231 -5.53 14.02 -6.69
N LEU A 232 -6.85 14.09 -6.57
CA LEU A 232 -7.58 13.40 -5.51
C LEU A 232 -7.56 11.88 -5.69
N HIS A 233 -7.62 11.40 -6.93
CA HIS A 233 -7.48 9.99 -7.28
C HIS A 233 -6.10 9.44 -6.94
N ALA A 234 -5.03 10.16 -7.33
CA ALA A 234 -3.66 9.77 -7.01
C ALA A 234 -3.35 9.77 -5.49
N ASN A 235 -4.11 10.53 -4.70
CA ASN A 235 -4.00 10.53 -3.23
C ASN A 235 -5.03 9.60 -2.55
N GLY A 236 -5.78 8.79 -3.31
CA GLY A 236 -6.74 7.82 -2.78
C GLY A 236 -7.98 8.42 -2.12
N VAL A 237 -8.31 9.69 -2.41
CA VAL A 237 -9.48 10.38 -1.83
C VAL A 237 -10.76 10.02 -2.58
N ILE A 238 -10.67 9.84 -3.89
CA ILE A 238 -11.79 9.53 -4.78
C ILE A 238 -11.42 8.37 -5.71
N GLU A 239 -12.42 7.72 -6.28
CA GLU A 239 -12.26 6.61 -7.24
C GLU A 239 -13.20 6.78 -8.44
N ASN A 240 -12.89 6.08 -9.53
CA ASN A 240 -13.83 5.87 -10.63
C ASN A 240 -14.83 4.77 -10.27
N ILE A 241 -16.10 5.14 -10.09
CA ILE A 241 -17.21 4.22 -9.84
C ILE A 241 -18.20 4.39 -11.00
N ASP A 242 -18.26 3.41 -11.89
CA ASP A 242 -19.15 3.40 -13.07
C ASP A 242 -19.08 4.70 -13.90
N ASP A 243 -17.85 5.11 -14.24
CA ASP A 243 -17.51 6.35 -14.98
C ASP A 243 -17.88 7.66 -14.26
N ARG A 244 -18.16 7.58 -12.95
CA ARG A 244 -18.42 8.73 -12.08
C ARG A 244 -17.37 8.85 -10.99
N VAL A 245 -17.13 10.07 -10.56
CA VAL A 245 -16.34 10.33 -9.36
C VAL A 245 -17.16 9.91 -8.14
N GLY A 246 -16.59 9.07 -7.28
CA GLY A 246 -17.17 8.75 -6.00
C GLY A 246 -16.13 8.55 -4.90
N ILE A 247 -16.60 8.46 -3.66
CA ILE A 247 -15.78 8.20 -2.48
C ILE A 247 -15.99 6.74 -2.09
N LEU A 248 -14.91 5.96 -2.17
CA LEU A 248 -14.94 4.51 -1.95
C LEU A 248 -15.36 4.14 -0.52
N VAL A 249 -14.92 4.89 0.48
CA VAL A 249 -15.14 4.54 1.89
C VAL A 249 -16.16 5.50 2.50
N PRO A 250 -17.41 5.07 2.71
CA PRO A 250 -18.41 5.83 3.41
C PRO A 250 -18.23 5.59 4.91
N LEU A 251 -17.16 6.14 5.50
CA LEU A 251 -17.16 6.42 6.93
C LEU A 251 -18.11 7.60 7.18
N LEU A 252 -19.37 7.42 6.79
CA LEU A 252 -20.44 8.36 7.03
C LEU A 252 -20.93 8.03 8.44
N GLY A 253 -20.88 9.01 9.33
CA GLY A 253 -21.57 8.88 10.60
C GLY A 253 -23.01 8.50 10.31
N ILE A 254 -23.44 7.34 10.81
CA ILE A 254 -24.86 6.99 10.80
C ILE A 254 -25.50 8.03 11.71
N THR A 255 -26.06 9.09 11.14
CA THR A 255 -26.98 9.93 11.88
C THR A 255 -28.18 9.06 12.24
N PRO A 256 -28.61 9.10 13.52
CA PRO A 256 -29.71 8.28 14.02
C PRO A 256 -31.02 8.52 13.25
#